data_AF-A0A5P0JBV6-F1
#
_entry.id   AF-A0A5P0JBV6-F1
#
_cell.length_a   1.000
_cell.length_b   1.000
_cell.length_c   1.000
_cell.angle_alpha   90.00
_cell.angle_beta   90.00
_cell.angle_gamma   90.00
#
_symmetry.space_group_name_H-M   'P 1'
#
loop_
_entity.id
_entity.type
_entity.pdbx_description
1 polymer ?
#
loop_
_entity_poly.entity_id
_entity_poly.type
_entity_poly.pdbx_seq_one_letter_code
_entity_poly.pdbx_strand_id
1 'polypeptide(L)'
;MANELTWHDVLAEEKQQPYFLNTLQTVASERQSGVTIYPPQKDVFNAFRFTELGDVKVVILGQDPYHGPGQAHGLAFSVRPGIAIPPSLLNMYKELENTIP
;
A
#
# COMPACT_ATOMS: atom_id res chain seq x y z
N MET A 1 -4.44 30.65 -7.46
CA MET A 1 -4.06 29.22 -7.45
C MET A 1 -4.35 28.74 -6.05
N ALA A 2 -5.44 28.00 -5.83
CA ALA A 2 -5.66 27.40 -4.53
C ALA A 2 -4.50 26.42 -4.28
N ASN A 3 -3.89 26.48 -3.10
CA ASN A 3 -2.83 25.56 -2.73
C ASN A 3 -3.49 24.19 -2.54
N GLU A 4 -3.41 23.30 -3.54
CA GLU A 4 -3.98 21.96 -3.43
C GLU A 4 -3.23 21.19 -2.35
N LEU A 5 -3.97 20.67 -1.38
CA LEU A 5 -3.41 19.88 -0.28
C LEU A 5 -2.77 18.61 -0.83
N THR A 6 -1.57 18.28 -0.35
CA THR A 6 -0.86 17.04 -0.67
C THR A 6 -1.01 16.01 0.45
N TRP A 7 -0.62 14.76 0.19
CA TRP A 7 -0.49 13.75 1.25
C TRP A 7 0.53 14.15 2.32
N HIS A 8 1.54 14.93 1.96
CA HIS A 8 2.51 15.42 2.92
C HIS A 8 1.84 16.36 3.93
N ASP A 9 1.02 17.29 3.45
CA ASP A 9 0.35 18.30 4.27
C ASP A 9 -0.65 17.65 5.23
N VAL A 10 -1.53 16.80 4.72
CA VAL A 10 -2.62 16.23 5.53
C VAL A 10 -2.16 15.14 6.50
N LEU A 11 -1.01 14.51 6.27
CA LEU A 11 -0.44 13.51 7.16
C LEU A 11 0.69 14.07 8.03
N ALA A 12 0.99 15.36 7.98
CA ALA A 12 2.11 15.95 8.70
C ALA A 12 1.98 15.77 10.21
N GLU A 13 0.80 16.09 10.78
CA GLU A 13 0.52 15.94 12.21
C GLU A 13 0.46 14.47 12.65
N GLU A 14 -0.12 13.61 11.79
CA GLU A 14 -0.23 12.17 12.01
C GLU A 14 1.15 11.51 12.17
N LYS A 15 2.11 11.92 11.32
CA LYS A 15 3.49 11.39 11.35
C LYS A 15 4.26 11.73 12.63
N GLN A 16 3.82 12.75 13.37
CA GLN A 16 4.44 13.13 14.65
C GLN A 16 3.83 12.41 15.84
N GLN A 17 2.71 11.70 15.65
CA GLN A 17 2.05 11.03 16.76
C GLN A 17 2.93 9.90 17.33
N PRO A 18 3.02 9.76 18.67
CA PRO A 18 3.86 8.73 19.28
C PRO A 18 3.55 7.31 18.79
N TYR A 19 2.29 6.97 18.56
CA TYR A 19 1.94 5.64 18.05
C TYR A 19 2.46 5.40 16.64
N PHE A 20 2.43 6.41 15.76
CA PHE A 20 2.90 6.28 14.38
C PHE A 20 4.40 6.03 14.36
N LEU A 21 5.17 6.82 15.13
CA LEU A 21 6.61 6.67 15.29
C LEU A 21 6.95 5.30 15.88
N ASN A 22 6.24 4.88 16.93
CA ASN A 22 6.44 3.58 17.57
C ASN A 22 6.15 2.43 16.61
N THR A 23 5.07 2.51 15.80
CA THR A 23 4.76 1.49 14.79
C THR A 23 5.89 1.35 13.76
N LEU A 24 6.39 2.47 13.23
CA LEU A 24 7.51 2.43 12.28
C LEU A 24 8.79 1.86 12.91
N GLN A 25 9.09 2.24 14.16
CA GLN A 25 10.25 1.73 14.89
C GLN A 25 10.15 0.24 15.17
N THR A 26 8.97 -0.26 15.55
CA THR A 26 8.72 -1.69 15.77
C THR A 26 8.96 -2.47 14.48
N VAL A 27 8.36 -2.06 13.37
CA VAL A 27 8.55 -2.71 12.07
C VAL A 27 10.01 -2.67 11.63
N ALA A 28 10.72 -1.57 11.86
CA ALA A 28 12.14 -1.46 11.54
C ALA A 28 13.01 -2.39 12.40
N SER A 29 12.70 -2.50 13.70
CA SER A 29 13.41 -3.39 14.63
C SER A 29 13.21 -4.87 14.27
N GLU A 30 11.99 -5.26 13.91
CA GLU A 30 11.70 -6.62 13.44
C GLU A 30 12.43 -6.96 12.13
N ARG A 31 12.54 -6.02 11.20
CA ARG A 31 13.37 -6.23 10.00
C ARG A 31 14.84 -6.45 10.37
N GLN A 32 15.37 -5.70 11.34
CA GLN A 32 16.75 -5.82 11.79
C GLN A 32 17.02 -7.12 12.58
N SER A 33 16.01 -7.66 13.27
CA SER A 33 16.10 -8.95 13.96
C SER A 33 16.08 -10.15 13.01
N GLY A 34 15.90 -9.92 11.71
CA GLY A 34 15.89 -10.94 10.67
C GLY A 34 14.49 -11.44 10.29
N VAL A 35 13.42 -10.87 10.87
CA VAL A 35 12.06 -11.21 10.47
C VAL A 35 11.80 -10.67 9.06
N THR A 36 11.34 -11.55 8.19
CA THR A 36 10.94 -11.15 6.83
C THR A 36 9.59 -10.44 6.88
N ILE A 37 9.60 -9.13 6.62
CA ILE A 37 8.39 -8.30 6.57
C ILE A 37 8.17 -7.77 5.15
N TYR A 38 6.95 -7.91 4.65
CA TYR A 38 6.53 -7.39 3.35
C TYR A 38 5.61 -6.17 3.50
N PRO A 39 5.59 -5.24 2.52
CA PRO A 39 6.51 -5.15 1.38
C PRO A 39 7.91 -4.66 1.84
N PRO A 40 8.91 -4.53 0.94
CA PRO A 40 10.14 -3.81 1.26
C PRO A 40 9.85 -2.40 1.78
N GLN A 41 10.68 -1.88 2.70
CA GLN A 41 10.45 -0.59 3.38
C GLN A 41 10.16 0.57 2.40
N LYS A 42 10.89 0.63 1.28
CA LYS A 42 10.72 1.66 0.24
C LYS A 42 9.37 1.65 -0.46
N ASP A 43 8.67 0.52 -0.40
CA ASP A 43 7.41 0.28 -1.10
C ASP A 43 6.19 0.45 -0.18
N VAL A 44 6.35 0.53 1.14
CA VAL A 44 5.25 0.55 2.13
C VAL A 44 4.20 1.62 1.82
N PHE A 45 4.61 2.80 1.36
CA PHE A 45 3.72 3.93 1.07
C PHE A 45 3.49 4.17 -0.42
N ASN A 46 3.70 3.17 -1.29
CA ASN A 46 3.54 3.34 -2.74
C ASN A 46 2.13 3.78 -3.16
N ALA A 47 1.07 3.37 -2.46
CA ALA A 47 -0.29 3.85 -2.73
C ALA A 47 -0.41 5.38 -2.69
N PHE A 48 0.22 6.03 -1.70
CA PHE A 48 0.23 7.48 -1.57
C PHE A 48 1.17 8.15 -2.59
N ARG A 49 2.23 7.46 -3.02
CA ARG A 49 3.20 7.98 -4.00
C ARG A 49 2.71 7.91 -5.44
N PHE A 50 1.91 6.90 -5.77
CA PHE A 50 1.40 6.69 -7.13
C PHE A 50 0.08 7.42 -7.40
N THR A 51 -0.62 7.83 -6.35
CA THR A 51 -1.85 8.62 -6.46
C THR A 51 -1.79 9.77 -5.46
N GLU A 52 -1.49 10.97 -5.93
CA GLU A 52 -1.50 12.19 -5.10
C GLU A 52 -2.92 12.50 -4.61
N LEU A 53 -3.02 13.25 -3.50
CA LEU A 53 -4.31 13.49 -2.81
C LEU A 53 -5.37 14.09 -3.75
N GLY A 54 -4.99 15.05 -4.58
CA GLY A 54 -5.89 15.69 -5.56
C GLY A 54 -6.33 14.77 -6.71
N ASP A 55 -5.59 13.70 -6.99
CA ASP A 55 -5.89 12.75 -8.06
C ASP A 55 -6.80 11.60 -7.60
N VAL A 56 -7.10 11.51 -6.30
CA VAL A 56 -7.93 10.43 -5.74
C VAL A 56 -9.37 10.55 -6.25
N LYS A 57 -9.84 9.50 -6.93
CA LYS A 57 -11.24 9.36 -7.38
C LYS A 57 -11.95 8.14 -6.79
N VAL A 58 -11.20 7.08 -6.52
CA VAL A 58 -11.70 5.81 -6.01
C VAL A 58 -10.72 5.30 -4.96
N VAL A 59 -11.24 4.75 -3.87
CA VAL A 59 -10.45 4.11 -2.81
C VAL A 59 -10.83 2.63 -2.75
N ILE A 60 -9.87 1.75 -3.00
CA ILE A 60 -10.03 0.30 -2.85
C ILE A 60 -9.24 -0.13 -1.62
N LEU A 61 -9.93 -0.59 -0.58
CA LEU A 61 -9.34 -1.02 0.67
C LEU A 61 -9.11 -2.53 0.67
N GLY A 62 -7.86 -2.95 0.90
CA GLY A 62 -7.51 -4.32 1.26
C GLY A 62 -7.38 -4.48 2.77
N GLN A 63 -7.16 -5.72 3.24
CA GLN A 63 -6.94 -6.02 4.65
C GLN A 63 -5.48 -5.79 5.05
N ASP A 64 -4.57 -6.56 4.46
CA ASP A 64 -3.14 -6.54 4.72
C ASP A 64 -2.35 -6.91 3.45
N PRO A 65 -1.04 -6.59 3.38
CA PRO A 65 -0.22 -6.95 2.23
C PRO A 65 -0.08 -8.47 2.07
N TYR A 66 0.04 -8.95 0.83
CA TYR A 66 0.44 -10.34 0.58
C TYR A 66 1.76 -10.69 1.27
N HIS A 67 1.81 -11.86 1.90
CA HIS A 67 2.92 -12.32 2.74
C HIS A 67 3.93 -13.23 2.01
N GLY A 68 3.75 -13.49 0.70
CA GLY A 68 4.68 -14.28 -0.10
C GLY A 68 5.82 -13.44 -0.70
N PRO A 69 6.99 -14.04 -0.95
CA PRO A 69 8.13 -13.35 -1.56
C PRO A 69 7.78 -12.67 -2.88
N GLY A 70 8.10 -11.37 -2.98
CA GLY A 70 7.90 -10.58 -4.20
C GLY A 70 6.45 -10.20 -4.54
N GLN A 71 5.47 -10.64 -3.74
CA GLN A 71 4.04 -10.38 -4.01
C GLN A 71 3.68 -8.93 -3.71
N ALA A 72 3.75 -8.51 -2.44
CA ALA A 72 3.35 -7.17 -2.02
C ALA A 72 4.37 -6.11 -2.46
N HIS A 73 3.85 -4.99 -2.99
CA HIS A 73 4.64 -3.84 -3.40
C HIS A 73 3.98 -2.49 -3.06
N GLY A 74 3.11 -2.48 -2.04
CA GLY A 74 2.50 -1.27 -1.49
C GLY A 74 1.21 -0.79 -2.17
N LEU A 75 0.59 -1.65 -2.97
CA LEU A 75 -0.73 -1.44 -3.57
C LEU A 75 -1.65 -2.62 -3.18
N ALA A 76 -2.87 -2.32 -2.75
CA ALA A 76 -3.86 -3.34 -2.39
C ALA A 76 -4.19 -4.23 -3.60
N PHE A 77 -4.33 -5.55 -3.36
CA PHE A 77 -4.61 -6.59 -4.35
C PHE A 77 -3.58 -6.79 -5.48
N SER A 78 -2.68 -5.84 -5.71
CA SER A 78 -1.70 -5.88 -6.80
C SER A 78 -0.50 -6.76 -6.46
N VAL A 79 0.07 -7.40 -7.49
CA VAL A 79 1.34 -8.14 -7.42
C VAL A 79 2.30 -7.66 -8.53
N ARG A 80 3.60 -7.89 -8.35
CA ARG A 80 4.62 -7.55 -9.36
C ARG A 80 4.50 -8.44 -10.61
N PRO A 81 4.92 -7.96 -11.80
CA PRO A 81 4.99 -8.79 -13.00
C PRO A 81 5.79 -10.08 -12.77
N GLY A 82 5.31 -11.19 -13.32
CA GLY A 82 5.93 -12.51 -13.16
C GLY A 82 5.53 -13.26 -11.89
N ILE A 83 4.80 -12.63 -10.96
CA ILE A 83 4.19 -13.31 -9.81
C ILE A 83 2.83 -13.88 -10.22
N ALA A 84 2.54 -15.12 -9.79
CA ALA A 84 1.25 -15.74 -10.02
C ALA A 84 0.12 -14.90 -9.40
N ILE A 85 -0.96 -14.72 -10.15
CA ILE A 85 -2.13 -13.92 -9.74
C ILE A 85 -2.78 -14.58 -8.51
N PRO A 86 -2.91 -13.87 -7.38
CA PRO A 86 -3.57 -14.41 -6.19
C PRO A 86 -5.07 -14.66 -6.41
N PRO A 87 -5.70 -15.58 -5.65
CA PRO A 87 -7.12 -15.92 -5.83
C PRO A 87 -8.06 -14.72 -5.75
N SER A 88 -7.81 -13.77 -4.84
CA SER A 88 -8.63 -12.57 -4.70
C SER A 88 -8.58 -11.68 -5.95
N LEU A 89 -7.37 -11.46 -6.51
CA LEU A 89 -7.20 -10.66 -7.73
C LEU A 89 -7.80 -11.37 -8.95
N LEU A 90 -7.71 -12.71 -9.01
CA LEU A 90 -8.36 -13.49 -10.07
C LEU A 90 -9.88 -13.35 -10.02
N ASN A 91 -10.47 -13.34 -8.82
CA ASN A 91 -11.91 -13.12 -8.67
C ASN A 91 -12.31 -11.69 -9.07
N MET A 92 -11.48 -10.69 -8.77
CA MET A 92 -11.71 -9.32 -9.26
C MET A 92 -11.66 -9.25 -10.79
N TYR A 93 -10.75 -9.97 -11.45
CA TYR A 93 -10.70 -10.03 -12.92
C TYR A 93 -11.93 -10.68 -13.54
N LYS A 94 -12.44 -11.76 -12.96
CA LYS A 94 -13.70 -12.38 -13.40
C LYS A 94 -14.87 -11.42 -13.27
N GLU A 95 -14.96 -10.72 -12.14
CA GLU A 95 -16.04 -9.75 -11.93
C GLU A 95 -15.92 -8.55 -12.90
N LEU A 96 -14.70 -8.09 -13.15
CA LEU A 96 -14.43 -7.03 -14.12
C LEU A 96 -14.86 -7.45 -15.54
N GLU A 97 -14.51 -8.65 -15.97
CA GLU A 97 -14.89 -9.23 -17.27
C GLU A 97 -16.42 -9.36 -17.42
N ASN A 98 -17.12 -9.69 -16.34
CA ASN A 98 -18.58 -9.81 -16.36
C ASN A 98 -19.32 -8.46 -16.32
N THR A 99 -18.69 -7.42 -15.78
CA THR A 99 -19.38 -6.16 -15.43
C THR A 99 -19.06 -5.01 -16.37
N ILE A 100 -17.84 -4.96 -16.93
CA ILE A 100 -17.39 -3.87 -17.79
C ILE A 100 -17.38 -4.37 -19.24
N PRO A 101 -18.22 -3.81 -20.13
CA PRO A 101 -18.33 -4.21 -21.54
C PRO A 101 -17.04 -4.04 -22.35
#